data_AF-A0A4R7DDV7-F1
#
_entry.id   AF-A0A4R7DDV7-F1
#
_cell.length_a   1.000
_cell.length_b   1.000
_cell.length_c   1.000
_cell.angle_alpha   90.00
_cell.angle_beta   90.00
_cell.angle_gamma   90.00
#
_symmetry.space_group_name_H-M   'P 1'
#
loop_
_entity.id
_entity.type
_entity.pdbx_description
1 polymer ?
#
loop_
_entity_poly.entity_id
_entity_poly.type
_entity_poly.pdbx_seq_one_letter_code
_entity_poly.pdbx_strand_id
1 'polypeptide(L)'
;MLTWSLQHIHSGEKQAYTATDNIRLKVDDMSLLTEVIAGGIGVGFIPDYHAQPLLESGKIQHILPDWSNQARGCEMLYRDRDNIPYRVRLLIDFMLQRFQGNDGVL
;
A
#
# COMPACT_ATOMS: atom_id res chain seq x y z
N MET A 1 -13.15 -12.81 -2.71
CA MET A 1 -13.84 -11.57 -2.28
C MET A 1 -12.77 -10.58 -1.86
N LEU A 2 -12.91 -9.29 -2.21
CA LEU A 2 -11.90 -8.28 -1.85
C LEU A 2 -12.39 -7.62 -0.56
N THR A 3 -11.77 -8.00 0.56
CA THR A 3 -12.12 -7.51 1.89
C THR A 3 -11.10 -6.45 2.28
N TRP A 4 -11.55 -5.21 2.44
CA TRP A 4 -10.74 -4.13 2.98
C TRP A 4 -10.71 -4.26 4.50
N SER A 5 -9.51 -4.33 5.07
CA SER A 5 -9.31 -4.32 6.52
C SER A 5 -8.85 -2.93 6.93
N LEU A 6 -9.69 -2.24 7.67
CA LEU A 6 -9.45 -0.89 8.16
C LEU A 6 -9.26 -0.95 9.68
N GLN A 7 -8.32 -0.16 10.18
CA GLN A 7 -8.10 0.07 11.59
C GLN A 7 -8.16 1.57 11.85
N HIS A 8 -9.00 1.95 12.79
CA HIS A 8 -9.12 3.33 13.24
C HIS A 8 -7.87 3.69 14.08
N ILE A 9 -7.21 4.79 13.72
CA ILE A 9 -5.91 5.18 14.26
C ILE A 9 -6.02 5.56 15.75
N HIS A 10 -7.13 6.17 16.15
CA HIS A 10 -7.31 6.67 17.52
C HIS A 10 -7.92 5.66 18.49
N SER A 11 -8.91 4.88 18.05
CA SER A 11 -9.61 3.91 18.93
C SER A 11 -9.01 2.50 18.85
N GLY A 12 -8.22 2.21 17.81
CA GLY A 12 -7.76 0.85 17.51
C GLY A 12 -8.87 -0.06 17.00
N GLU A 13 -10.08 0.46 16.75
CA GLU A 13 -11.21 -0.29 16.21
C GLU A 13 -10.86 -0.88 14.85
N LYS A 14 -11.19 -2.16 14.64
CA LYS A 14 -10.94 -2.86 13.38
C LYS A 14 -12.26 -3.11 12.68
N GLN A 15 -12.33 -2.73 11.42
CA GLN A 15 -13.49 -2.95 10.57
C GLN A 15 -13.08 -3.63 9.27
N ALA A 16 -13.76 -4.74 8.96
CA ALA A 16 -13.62 -5.42 7.69
C ALA A 16 -14.82 -5.06 6.80
N TYR A 17 -14.54 -4.49 5.63
CA TYR A 17 -15.55 -4.17 4.64
C TYR A 17 -15.37 -5.06 3.41
N THR A 18 -16.43 -5.77 3.02
CA THR A 18 -16.45 -6.54 1.78
C THR A 18 -17.48 -5.91 0.86
N ALA A 19 -17.04 -5.43 -0.31
CA ALA A 19 -17.95 -4.91 -1.30
C ALA A 19 -18.82 -6.06 -1.85
N THR A 20 -20.13 -6.00 -1.60
CA THR A 20 -21.12 -6.97 -2.10
C THR A 20 -21.90 -6.43 -3.30
N ASP A 21 -22.10 -5.12 -3.37
CA ASP A 21 -22.97 -4.46 -4.33
C ASP A 21 -22.31 -3.21 -4.91
N ASN A 22 -22.77 -2.76 -6.10
CA ASN A 22 -22.30 -1.55 -6.77
C ASN A 22 -20.79 -1.48 -7.11
N ILE A 23 -20.14 -2.64 -7.31
CA ILE A 23 -18.76 -2.69 -7.81
C ILE A 23 -18.74 -2.26 -9.28
N ARG A 24 -18.19 -1.06 -9.54
CA ARG A 24 -18.07 -0.53 -10.91
C ARG A 24 -16.94 -1.16 -11.71
N LEU A 25 -15.84 -1.52 -11.04
CA LEU A 25 -14.67 -2.12 -11.66
C LEU A 25 -13.90 -2.97 -10.65
N LYS A 26 -13.34 -4.08 -11.12
CA LYS A 26 -12.38 -4.92 -10.38
C LYS A 26 -11.12 -5.09 -11.22
N VAL A 27 -9.99 -4.68 -10.68
CA VAL A 27 -8.67 -4.77 -11.31
C VAL A 27 -7.67 -5.37 -10.33
N ASP A 28 -6.65 -6.03 -10.86
CA ASP A 28 -5.49 -6.57 -10.14
C ASP A 28 -4.21 -5.78 -10.40
N ASP A 29 -4.28 -4.74 -11.23
CA ASP A 29 -3.18 -3.81 -11.52
C ASP A 29 -3.35 -2.48 -10.78
N MET A 30 -2.32 -2.06 -10.04
CA MET A 30 -2.34 -0.83 -9.24
C MET A 30 -2.30 0.43 -10.10
N SER A 31 -1.62 0.42 -11.25
CA SER A 31 -1.51 1.59 -12.12
C SER A 31 -2.87 1.91 -12.73
N LEU A 32 -3.55 0.87 -13.25
CA LEU A 32 -4.90 0.98 -13.79
C LEU A 32 -5.90 1.42 -12.72
N LEU A 33 -5.86 0.81 -11.52
CA LEU A 33 -6.72 1.22 -10.40
C LEU A 33 -6.57 2.72 -10.10
N THR A 34 -5.33 3.17 -10.05
CA THR A 34 -4.98 4.55 -9.70
C THR A 34 -5.48 5.54 -10.76
N GLU A 35 -5.34 5.19 -12.04
CA GLU A 35 -5.81 6.00 -13.17
C GLU A 35 -7.34 6.13 -13.22
N VAL A 36 -8.08 5.02 -13.07
CA VAL A 36 -9.55 5.06 -13.14
C VAL A 36 -10.17 5.81 -11.95
N ILE A 37 -9.54 5.75 -10.78
CA ILE A 37 -9.97 6.51 -9.60
C ILE A 37 -9.72 8.00 -9.80
N ALA A 38 -8.56 8.39 -10.34
CA ALA A 38 -8.31 9.77 -10.76
C ALA A 38 -9.29 10.24 -11.85
N GLY A 39 -9.80 9.31 -12.67
CA GLY A 39 -10.86 9.54 -13.64
C GLY A 39 -12.28 9.65 -13.06
N GLY A 40 -12.45 9.52 -11.74
CA GLY A 40 -13.74 9.71 -11.06
C GLY A 40 -14.68 8.50 -11.09
N ILE A 41 -14.17 7.29 -11.35
CA ILE A 41 -15.02 6.09 -11.38
C ILE A 41 -15.61 5.75 -10.00
N GLY A 42 -14.98 6.15 -8.90
CA GLY A 42 -15.46 5.89 -7.54
C GLY A 42 -14.36 5.96 -6.48
N VAL A 43 -14.49 5.12 -5.45
CA VAL A 43 -13.55 5.00 -4.32
C VAL A 43 -12.65 3.78 -4.53
N GLY A 44 -11.35 3.95 -4.28
CA GLY A 44 -10.34 2.90 -4.41
C GLY A 44 -9.51 2.75 -3.15
N PHE A 45 -8.99 1.54 -2.95
CA PHE A 45 -8.06 1.24 -1.86
C PHE A 45 -6.66 1.16 -2.45
N ILE A 46 -5.89 2.24 -2.31
CA ILE A 46 -4.62 2.47 -2.99
C ILE A 46 -3.52 2.65 -1.93
N PRO A 47 -2.37 1.98 -2.05
CA PRO A 47 -1.22 2.21 -1.17
C PRO A 47 -0.71 3.65 -1.25
N ASP A 48 -0.19 4.17 -0.15
CA ASP A 48 0.22 5.57 -0.01
C ASP A 48 1.22 6.00 -1.09
N TYR A 49 2.20 5.15 -1.42
CA TYR A 49 3.22 5.44 -2.44
C TYR A 49 2.65 5.61 -3.86
N HIS A 50 1.48 5.04 -4.16
CA HIS A 50 0.76 5.28 -5.42
C HIS A 50 -0.19 6.48 -5.32
N ALA A 51 -0.82 6.68 -4.16
CA ALA A 51 -1.81 7.73 -3.95
C ALA A 51 -1.18 9.13 -3.78
N GLN A 52 0.01 9.21 -3.18
CA GLN A 52 0.64 10.47 -2.77
C GLN A 52 0.81 11.48 -3.92
N PRO A 53 1.35 11.12 -5.10
CA PRO A 53 1.46 12.08 -6.21
C PRO A 53 0.10 12.60 -6.69
N LEU A 54 -0.94 11.77 -6.60
CA LEU A 54 -2.28 12.17 -7.01
C LEU A 54 -2.98 13.05 -5.98
N LEU A 55 -2.79 12.77 -4.69
CA LEU A 55 -3.24 13.60 -3.59
C LEU A 55 -2.61 14.99 -3.68
N GLU A 56 -1.28 15.07 -3.88
CA GLU A 56 -0.54 16.32 -4.07
C GLU A 56 -1.04 17.11 -5.28
N SER A 57 -1.38 16.41 -6.38
CA SER A 57 -1.95 17.04 -7.58
C SER A 57 -3.45 17.41 -7.47
N GLY A 58 -4.13 17.02 -6.38
CA GLY A 58 -5.56 17.22 -6.19
C GLY A 58 -6.46 16.38 -7.10
N LYS A 59 -5.91 15.36 -7.78
CA LYS A 59 -6.68 14.46 -8.66
C LYS A 59 -7.54 13.46 -7.89
N ILE A 60 -7.14 13.15 -6.66
CA ILE A 60 -7.88 12.31 -5.73
C ILE A 60 -7.90 12.97 -4.36
N GLN A 61 -8.81 12.54 -3.49
CA GLN A 61 -8.93 13.01 -2.12
C GLN A 61 -9.01 11.82 -1.17
N HIS A 62 -8.36 11.93 -0.01
CA HIS A 62 -8.49 10.95 1.06
C HIS A 62 -9.80 11.16 1.85
N ILE A 63 -10.68 10.15 1.85
CA ILE A 63 -12.05 10.26 2.38
C ILE A 63 -12.24 9.74 3.81
N LEU A 64 -11.29 8.97 4.35
CA LEU A 64 -11.34 8.37 5.68
C LEU A 64 -9.99 8.52 6.39
N PRO A 65 -9.57 9.75 6.72
CA PRO A 65 -8.22 10.02 7.24
C PRO A 65 -7.91 9.32 8.56
N ASP A 66 -8.91 9.03 9.37
CA ASP A 66 -8.74 8.37 10.66
C ASP A 66 -8.67 6.84 10.55
N TRP A 67 -8.84 6.29 9.35
CA TRP A 67 -8.81 4.85 9.08
C TRP A 67 -7.60 4.51 8.22
N SER A 68 -6.81 3.55 8.69
CA SER A 68 -5.63 3.06 7.98
C SER A 68 -5.72 1.57 7.75
N ASN A 69 -4.95 1.04 6.80
CA ASN A 69 -4.71 -0.40 6.75
C ASN A 69 -3.76 -0.80 7.88
N GLN A 70 -3.78 -2.09 8.25
CA GLN A 70 -2.71 -2.62 9.06
C GLN A 70 -1.38 -2.51 8.28
N ALA A 71 -0.42 -1.78 8.85
CA ALA A 71 0.92 -1.67 8.29
C ALA A 71 1.50 -3.07 8.02
N ARG A 72 2.04 -3.26 6.82
CA ARG A 72 2.70 -4.50 6.44
C ARG A 72 4.18 -4.22 6.25
N GLY A 73 5.02 -5.07 6.85
CA GLY A 73 6.45 -5.01 6.61
C GLY A 73 6.78 -5.30 5.15
N CYS A 74 7.78 -4.62 4.61
CA CYS A 74 8.45 -5.02 3.37
C CYS A 74 9.63 -5.92 3.73
N GLU A 75 9.63 -7.15 3.22
CA GLU A 75 10.66 -8.14 3.52
C GLU A 75 11.51 -8.43 2.28
N MET A 76 12.82 -8.50 2.45
CA MET A 76 13.73 -8.94 1.40
C MET A 76 13.89 -10.46 1.47
N LEU A 77 13.21 -11.19 0.58
CA LEU A 77 13.32 -12.63 0.48
C LEU A 77 14.50 -13.02 -0.42
N TYR A 78 15.40 -13.84 0.12
CA TYR A 78 16.48 -14.46 -0.63
C TYR A 78 16.59 -15.94 -0.25
N ARG A 79 17.10 -16.76 -1.16
CA ARG A 79 17.29 -18.19 -0.88
C ARG A 79 18.30 -18.34 0.25
N ASP A 80 17.94 -19.11 1.26
CA ASP A 80 18.84 -19.54 2.31
C ASP A 80 19.92 -20.45 1.70
N ARG A 81 21.17 -20.00 1.79
CA ARG A 81 22.35 -20.70 1.28
C ARG A 81 23.48 -20.39 2.25
N ASP A 82 24.32 -21.38 2.53
CA ASP A 82 25.48 -21.22 3.42
C ASP A 82 26.41 -20.06 3.00
N ASN A 83 26.43 -19.72 1.72
CA ASN A 83 27.20 -18.59 1.16
C ASN A 83 26.31 -17.65 0.35
N ILE A 84 25.91 -16.53 0.95
CA ILE A 84 25.25 -15.42 0.25
C ILE A 84 26.31 -14.72 -0.63
N PRO A 85 26.11 -14.61 -1.96
CA PRO A 85 27.05 -13.89 -2.82
C PRO A 85 27.22 -12.44 -2.37
N TYR A 86 28.46 -11.93 -2.38
CA TYR A 86 28.77 -10.57 -1.90
C TYR A 86 27.92 -9.47 -2.55
N ARG A 87 27.60 -9.59 -3.84
CA ARG A 87 26.68 -8.68 -4.56
C ARG A 87 25.27 -8.60 -3.94
N VAL A 88 24.74 -9.71 -3.44
CA VAL A 88 23.43 -9.76 -2.78
C VAL A 88 23.52 -9.08 -1.42
N ARG A 89 24.62 -9.31 -0.69
CA ARG A 89 24.87 -8.63 0.58
C ARG A 89 24.94 -7.11 0.41
N LEU A 90 25.69 -6.64 -0.58
CA LEU A 90 25.76 -5.21 -0.91
C LEU A 90 24.39 -4.63 -1.27
N LEU A 91 23.56 -5.37 -2.02
CA LEU A 91 22.20 -4.92 -2.33
C LEU A 91 21.32 -4.84 -1.06
N ILE A 92 21.41 -5.83 -0.17
CA ILE A 92 20.68 -5.82 1.11
C ILE A 92 21.12 -4.62 1.94
N ASP A 93 22.43 -4.42 2.10
CA ASP A 93 22.97 -3.30 2.89
C ASP A 93 22.54 -1.95 2.28
N PHE A 94 22.56 -1.82 0.95
CA PHE A 94 22.07 -0.62 0.25
C PHE A 94 20.56 -0.38 0.49
N MET A 95 19.73 -1.41 0.34
CA MET A 95 18.28 -1.29 0.52
C MET A 95 17.95 -0.96 1.97
N LEU A 96 18.57 -1.66 2.92
CA LEU A 96 18.42 -1.36 4.35
C LEU A 96 18.82 0.09 4.64
N GLN A 97 19.99 0.57 4.18
CA GLN A 97 20.37 1.97 4.37
C GLN A 97 19.38 2.96 3.75
N ARG A 98 18.82 2.63 2.58
CA ARG A 98 17.85 3.48 1.86
C ARG A 98 16.50 3.58 2.56
N PHE A 99 16.10 2.55 3.30
CA PHE A 99 14.79 2.43 3.95
C PHE A 99 14.84 2.52 5.49
N GLN A 100 16.01 2.44 6.13
CA GLN A 100 16.22 2.55 7.59
C GLN A 100 15.89 3.92 8.19
N GLY A 101 15.51 4.91 7.38
CA GLY A 101 15.02 6.21 7.83
C GLY A 101 13.51 6.43 7.66
N ASN A 102 12.77 5.40 7.20
CA ASN A 102 11.34 5.51 6.93
C ASN A 102 10.57 4.49 7.78
N ASP A 103 10.60 4.70 9.10
CA ASP A 103 9.82 3.92 10.06
C ASP A 103 8.32 4.07 9.75
N GLY A 104 7.76 3.10 9.03
CA GLY A 104 6.32 2.82 9.05
C GLY A 104 5.46 3.40 7.94
N VAL A 105 6.01 3.89 6.82
CA VAL A 105 5.18 4.26 5.65
C VAL A 105 5.70 3.57 4.38
N LEU A 106 5.25 2.32 4.20
CA LEU A 106 5.03 1.65 2.92
C LEU A 106 3.76 0.81 3.00
#